data_AF-A0A6N9TRV9-F1
#
_entry.id   AF-A0A6N9TRV9-F1
#
_cell.length_a   1.000
_cell.length_b   1.000
_cell.length_c   1.000
_cell.angle_alpha   90.00
_cell.angle_beta   90.00
_cell.angle_gamma   90.00
#
_symmetry.space_group_name_H-M   'P 1'
#
loop_
_entity.id
_entity.type
_entity.pdbx_description
1 polymer ?
#
loop_
_entity_poly.entity_id
_entity_poly.type
_entity_poly.pdbx_seq_one_letter_code
_entity_poly.pdbx_strand_id
1 'polypeptide(L)' 'MTSAKELRELSLEELAAREAELRQELFNLRFQTATHQLENPMRIRSVRRTIARVKTILQERRRGVSAGGPGSEA' A
#
# COMPACT_ATOMS: atom_id res chain seq x y z
N MET A 1 -0.45 4.74 -12.14
CA MET A 1 -1.20 4.15 -11.02
C MET A 1 -0.91 2.67 -11.02
N THR A 2 -0.37 2.11 -9.94
CA THR A 2 -0.23 0.66 -9.80
C THR A 2 -1.61 0.01 -9.78
N SER A 3 -1.79 -0.99 -10.63
CA SER A 3 -3.07 -1.65 -10.86
C SER A 3 -3.37 -2.56 -9.65
N ALA A 4 -4.66 -2.74 -9.34
CA ALA A 4 -5.06 -3.65 -8.26
C ALA A 4 -4.66 -5.11 -8.53
N LYS A 5 -4.42 -5.48 -9.80
CA LYS A 5 -3.92 -6.81 -10.18
C LYS A 5 -2.48 -7.00 -9.74
N GLU A 6 -1.61 -6.01 -10.00
CA GLU A 6 -0.19 -6.05 -9.62
C GLU A 6 -0.03 -6.17 -8.10
N LEU A 7 -0.88 -5.51 -7.32
CA LEU A 7 -0.87 -5.64 -5.86
C LEU A 7 -1.37 -7.01 -5.37
N ARG A 8 -2.21 -7.70 -6.14
CA ARG A 8 -2.72 -9.03 -5.78
C ARG A 8 -1.73 -10.16 -6.09
N GLU A 9 -0.76 -9.91 -6.96
CA GLU A 9 0.30 -10.85 -7.32
C GLU A 9 1.43 -10.87 -6.26
N LEU A 10 1.59 -9.80 -5.49
CA LEU A 10 2.60 -9.69 -4.43
C LEU A 10 2.30 -10.60 -3.23
N SER A 11 3.32 -11.06 -2.52
CA SER A 11 3.19 -11.81 -1.26
C SER A 11 2.67 -10.92 -0.12
N LEU A 12 2.30 -11.53 1.02
CA LEU A 12 1.88 -10.76 2.20
C LEU A 12 3.01 -9.87 2.75
N GLU A 13 4.23 -10.38 2.72
CA GLU A 13 5.43 -9.65 3.18
C GLU A 13 5.77 -8.50 2.24
N GLU A 14 5.71 -8.74 0.92
CA GLU A 14 5.92 -7.70 -0.09
C GLU A 14 4.85 -6.60 0.00
N LEU A 15 3.59 -6.97 0.26
CA LEU A 15 2.53 -6.00 0.50
C LEU A 15 2.79 -5.16 1.75
N ALA A 16 3.27 -5.77 2.84
CA ALA A 16 3.61 -5.05 4.06
C ALA A 16 4.82 -4.12 3.87
N ALA A 17 5.87 -4.58 3.18
CA ALA A 17 7.03 -3.78 2.83
C ALA A 17 6.63 -2.57 1.98
N ARG A 18 5.82 -2.81 0.94
CA ARG A 18 5.31 -1.75 0.06
C ARG A 18 4.40 -0.76 0.79
N GLU A 19 3.64 -1.21 1.78
CA GLU A 19 2.88 -0.32 2.66
C GLU A 19 3.80 0.62 3.44
N ALA A 20 4.90 0.10 4.00
CA ALA A 20 5.87 0.89 4.75
C ALA A 20 6.55 1.94 3.86
N GLU A 21 6.98 1.56 2.65
CA GLU A 21 7.56 2.48 1.66
C GLU A 21 6.60 3.61 1.31
N LEU A 22 5.33 3.29 1.00
CA LEU A 22 4.31 4.27 0.66
C LEU A 22 3.99 5.20 1.84
N ARG A 23 4.06 4.71 3.08
CA ARG A 23 3.90 5.56 4.28
C ARG A 23 5.07 6.53 4.42
N GLN A 24 6.30 6.08 4.16
CA GLN A 24 7.47 6.96 4.18
C GLN A 24 7.39 8.02 3.07
N GLU A 25 6.97 7.63 1.86
CA GLU A 25 6.71 8.58 0.78
C GLU A 25 5.64 9.61 1.18
N LEU A 26 4.53 9.16 1.78
CA LEU A 26 3.48 10.05 2.26
C LEU A 26 3.99 11.02 3.33
N PHE A 27 4.86 10.58 4.23
CA PHE A 27 5.48 11.44 5.22
C PHE A 27 6.33 12.54 4.56
N ASN A 28 7.19 12.15 3.62
CA ASN A 28 8.03 13.08 2.86
C ASN A 28 7.18 14.09 2.07
N LEU A 29 6.11 13.64 1.41
CA LEU A 29 5.19 14.52 0.68
C LEU A 29 4.46 15.49 1.60
N ARG A 30 4.06 15.06 2.81
CA ARG A 30 3.46 15.95 3.82
C ARG A 30 4.46 16.99 4.31
N PHE A 31 5.73 16.62 4.47
CA PHE A 31 6.79 17.56 4.82
C PHE A 31 7.01 18.59 3.71
N GLN A 32 7.11 18.16 2.45
CA GLN A 32 7.20 19.05 1.29
C GLN A 32 5.98 19.98 1.14
N THR A 33 4.80 19.50 1.54
CA THR A 33 3.59 20.34 1.58
C THR A 33 3.74 21.48 2.61
N ALA A 34 4.26 21.16 3.80
CA ALA A 34 4.49 22.15 4.84
C ALA A 34 5.56 23.18 4.46
N THR A 35 6.59 22.77 3.70
CA THR A 35 7.63 23.68 3.20
C THR A 35 7.24 24.41 1.92
N HIS A 36 6.00 24.22 1.41
CA HIS A 36 5.52 24.79 0.14
C HIS A 36 6.38 24.43 -1.09
N GLN A 37 7.13 23.32 -1.03
CA GLN A 37 7.99 22.83 -2.12
C GLN A 37 7.37 21.66 -2.88
N LEU A 38 6.09 21.38 -2.65
CA LEU A 38 5.42 20.25 -3.28
C LEU A 38 5.05 20.57 -4.73
N GLU A 39 5.76 19.96 -5.68
CA GLU A 39 5.50 20.12 -7.11
C GLU A 39 4.14 19.52 -7.54
N ASN A 40 3.72 18.42 -6.91
CA ASN A 40 2.52 17.69 -7.31
C ASN A 40 1.61 17.27 -6.13
N PRO A 41 0.61 18.10 -5.77
CA PRO A 41 -0.40 17.77 -4.76
C PRO A 41 -1.21 16.50 -5.05
N MET A 42 -1.35 16.13 -6.33
CA MET A 42 -2.09 14.92 -6.70
C MET A 42 -1.36 13.63 -6.31
N ARG A 43 -0.04 13.70 -6.12
CA ARG A 43 0.76 12.56 -5.66
C ARG A 43 0.32 12.10 -4.27
N ILE A 44 0.04 13.01 -3.34
CA ILE A 44 -0.46 12.69 -2.00
C ILE A 44 -1.75 11.87 -2.08
N ARG A 45 -2.70 12.30 -2.93
CA ARG A 45 -3.95 11.57 -3.13
C ARG A 45 -3.71 10.19 -3.74
N SER A 46 -2.78 10.08 -4.68
CA SER A 46 -2.40 8.81 -5.30
C SER A 46 -1.82 7.85 -4.26
N VAL A 47 -0.82 8.27 -3.50
CA VAL A 47 -0.15 7.47 -2.47
C VAL A 47 -1.15 7.00 -1.41
N ARG A 48 -2.02 7.89 -0.91
CA ARG A 48 -3.09 7.53 0.05
C ARG A 48 -4.00 6.42 -0.49
N ARG A 49 -4.39 6.48 -1.76
CA ARG A 49 -5.22 5.45 -2.40
C ARG A 49 -4.48 4.13 -2.54
N THR A 50 -3.21 4.15 -2.91
CA THR A 50 -2.40 2.93 -3.01
C THR A 50 -2.27 2.26 -1.65
N ILE A 51 -2.00 3.02 -0.57
CA ILE A 51 -1.97 2.48 0.81
C ILE A 51 -3.31 1.84 1.17
N ALA A 52 -4.43 2.50 0.87
CA ALA A 52 -5.76 1.96 1.14
C ALA A 52 -5.98 0.63 0.40
N ARG A 53 -5.60 0.53 -0.89
CA ARG A 53 -5.71 -0.70 -1.67
C ARG A 53 -4.87 -1.84 -1.10
N VAL A 54 -3.62 -1.56 -0.73
CA VAL A 54 -2.73 -2.55 -0.09
C VAL A 54 -3.35 -3.07 1.21
N LYS A 55 -3.84 -2.18 2.07
CA LYS A 55 -4.54 -2.55 3.32
C LYS A 55 -5.78 -3.39 3.07
N THR A 56 -6.58 -3.04 2.05
CA THR A 56 -7.75 -3.83 1.68
C THR A 56 -7.35 -5.24 1.26
N ILE A 57 -6.33 -5.41 0.42
CA ILE A 57 -5.87 -6.73 -0.02
C ILE A 57 -5.30 -7.54 1.16
N LEU A 58 -4.52 -6.92 2.04
CA LEU A 58 -4.04 -7.56 3.28
C LEU A 58 -5.21 -8.05 4.14
N GLN A 59 -6.26 -7.23 4.27
CA GLN A 59 -7.44 -7.57 5.04
C GLN A 59 -8.31 -8.63 4.35
N GLU A 60 -8.44 -8.59 3.02
CA GLU A 60 -9.10 -9.62 2.19
C GLU A 60 -8.41 -10.97 2.40
N ARG A 61 -7.07 -11.01 2.32
CA ARG A 61 -6.29 -12.22 2.59
C ARG A 61 -6.45 -12.70 4.03
N ARG A 62 -6.37 -11.80 5.01
CA ARG A 62 -6.58 -12.15 6.42
C ARG A 62 -7.98 -12.73 6.69
N ARG A 63 -9.01 -12.22 6.01
CA ARG A 63 -10.40 -12.71 6.13
C ARG A 63 -10.62 -14.01 5.35
N GLY A 64 -10.01 -14.16 4.17
CA GLY A 64 -10.03 -15.38 3.38
C GLY A 64 -9.34 -16.56 4.08
N VAL A 65 -8.25 -16.29 4.80
CA VAL A 65 -7.56 -17.27 5.65
C VAL A 65 -8.43 -17.74 6.83
N SER A 66 -9.43 -16.97 7.25
CA SER A 66 -10.40 -17.41 8.27
C SER A 66 -11.41 -18.45 7.75
N ALA A 67 -11.50 -18.68 6.44
CA ALA A 67 -12.41 -19.66 5.82
C ALA A 67 -11.69 -20.82 5.11
N GLY A 68 -10.36 -20.84 5.11
CA GLY A 68 -9.55 -21.91 4.54
C GLY A 68 -8.14 -21.84 5.09
N GLY A 69 -7.73 -22.91 5.77
CA GLY A 69 -6.49 -23.03 6.53
C GLY A 69 -5.19 -22.92 5.71
N PRO A 70 -4.05 -23.12 6.38
CA PRO A 70 -2.75 -22.53 6.05
C PRO A 70 -2.06 -23.23 4.87
N GLY A 71 -1.36 -22.44 4.08
CA GLY A 71 -0.51 -22.87 2.97
C GLY A 71 -0.41 -21.72 1.98
N SER A 72 0.71 -21.41 1.36
CA SER A 72 1.99 -22.09 1.15
C SER A 72 2.83 -21.01 0.44
N GLU A 73 4.05 -20.66 0.85
CA GLU A 73 5.35 -21.23 0.45
C GLU A 73 6.35 -20.09 0.79
N ALA A 74 7.55 -20.27 1.33
CA ALA A 74 8.43 -21.41 1.54
C ALA A 74 9.38 -21.13 2.74
#